data_AF-A0A938EBP5-F1
#
_entry.id   AF-A0A938EBP5-F1
#
_cell.length_a   1.000
_cell.length_b   1.000
_cell.length_c   1.000
_cell.angle_alpha   90.00
_cell.angle_beta   90.00
_cell.angle_gamma   90.00
#
_symmetry.space_group_name_H-M   'P 1'
#
loop_
_entity.id
_entity.type
_entity.pdbx_description
1 polymer ?
#
loop_
_entity_poly.entity_id
_entity_poly.type
_entity_poly.pdbx_seq_one_letter_code
_entity_poly.pdbx_strand_id
1 'polypeptide(L)'
;MPRRDPLAPRWLGCDVPPQRAGVVSTARLRVENAGAATWRSTDDGGLRLAYHWLDPRGNPIVWDGERTVLARPVRPDEAVEVELRLTAPRPPGRYRLAVDLVEEHRFWLAEIGCAPLELDVEVAPRIAARRLGVRIHGGDDPRTRAALATQEEPLAEVGAEVEAIAHLVAGAEPEPGWSARLLDGHAEGYVAVG
;
A
#
# COMPACT_ATOMS: atom_id res chain seq x y z
N MET A 1 5.91 43.03 -9.27
CA MET A 1 5.34 41.67 -9.28
C MET A 1 6.19 40.80 -8.36
N PRO A 2 5.63 40.04 -7.41
CA PRO A 2 6.43 39.11 -6.63
C PRO A 2 7.04 38.05 -7.56
N ARG A 3 8.29 37.67 -7.30
CA ARG A 3 9.02 36.66 -8.07
C ARG A 3 8.48 35.28 -7.68
N ARG A 4 7.98 34.50 -8.63
CA ARG A 4 7.55 33.11 -8.42
C ARG A 4 8.77 32.20 -8.27
N ASP A 5 8.68 31.22 -7.38
CA ASP A 5 9.70 30.18 -7.28
C ASP A 5 9.75 29.33 -8.56
N PRO A 6 10.93 28.80 -8.95
CA PRO A 6 11.04 28.00 -10.16
C PRO A 6 10.17 26.74 -10.13
N LEU A 7 10.19 26.02 -9.01
CA LEU A 7 9.40 24.82 -8.76
C LEU A 7 8.42 25.12 -7.63
N ALA A 8 7.12 25.01 -7.91
CA ALA A 8 6.09 25.20 -6.90
C ALA A 8 4.87 24.32 -7.25
N PRO A 9 4.73 23.13 -6.67
CA PRO A 9 3.52 22.35 -6.83
C PRO A 9 2.37 22.97 -6.04
N ARG A 10 1.19 23.00 -6.66
CA ARG A 10 -0.06 23.31 -5.98
C ARG A 10 -1.02 22.14 -6.16
N TRP A 11 -1.28 21.43 -5.07
CA TRP A 11 -2.19 20.30 -5.04
C TRP A 11 -3.64 20.79 -5.17
N LEU A 12 -4.31 20.40 -6.25
CA LEU A 12 -5.69 20.83 -6.55
C LEU A 12 -6.74 19.79 -6.16
N GLY A 13 -6.36 18.51 -6.11
CA GLY A 13 -7.26 17.43 -5.75
C GLY A 13 -6.54 16.12 -5.54
N CYS A 14 -7.13 15.28 -4.69
CA CYS A 14 -6.64 13.95 -4.39
C CYS A 14 -7.82 13.04 -4.07
N ASP A 15 -7.86 11.89 -4.74
CA ASP A 15 -8.77 10.78 -4.47
C ASP A 15 -7.92 9.54 -4.19
N VAL A 16 -7.86 9.14 -2.93
CA VAL A 16 -7.15 7.95 -2.47
C VAL A 16 -8.20 6.90 -2.10
N PRO A 17 -8.25 5.74 -2.76
CA PRO A 17 -9.17 4.68 -2.38
C PRO A 17 -8.86 4.16 -0.97
N PRO A 18 -9.78 3.45 -0.30
CA PRO A 18 -9.48 2.77 0.96
C PRO A 18 -8.24 1.87 0.84
N GLN A 19 -7.32 2.00 1.79
CA GLN A 19 -6.06 1.25 1.77
C GLN A 19 -6.18 -0.02 2.61
N ARG A 20 -5.51 -1.09 2.15
CA ARG A 20 -5.42 -2.37 2.84
C ARG A 20 -3.97 -2.83 2.89
N ALA A 21 -3.54 -3.39 4.02
CA ALA A 21 -2.14 -3.70 4.28
C ALA A 21 -1.49 -4.53 3.14
N GLY A 22 -0.39 -3.99 2.58
CA GLY A 22 0.34 -4.62 1.48
C GLY A 22 -0.43 -4.76 0.16
N VAL A 23 -1.57 -4.09 -0.01
CA VAL A 23 -2.33 -4.06 -1.27
C VAL A 23 -1.88 -2.87 -2.10
N VAL A 24 -1.82 -3.08 -3.42
CA VAL A 24 -1.57 -2.01 -4.38
C VAL A 24 -2.90 -1.41 -4.81
N SER A 25 -2.98 -0.09 -4.78
CA SER A 25 -4.12 0.68 -5.26
C SER A 25 -3.66 1.83 -6.17
N THR A 26 -4.60 2.50 -6.83
CA THR A 26 -4.31 3.66 -7.68
C THR A 26 -5.02 4.88 -7.12
N ALA A 27 -4.26 5.86 -6.67
CA ALA A 27 -4.78 7.18 -6.28
C ALA A 27 -4.80 8.11 -7.49
N ARG A 28 -5.79 9.01 -7.53
CA ARG A 28 -5.91 10.03 -8.58
C ARG A 28 -5.59 11.39 -8.01
N LEU A 29 -4.63 12.06 -8.61
CA LEU A 29 -4.11 13.33 -8.13
C LEU A 29 -4.23 14.37 -9.23
N ARG A 30 -4.56 15.61 -8.84
CA ARG A 30 -4.47 16.77 -9.72
C ARG A 30 -3.54 17.78 -9.10
N VAL A 31 -2.48 18.13 -9.82
CA VAL A 31 -1.46 19.06 -9.37
C VAL A 31 -1.19 20.12 -10.44
N GLU A 32 -1.07 21.37 -10.02
CA GLU A 32 -0.74 22.51 -10.85
C GLU A 32 0.70 22.94 -10.65
N ASN A 33 1.36 23.31 -11.74
CA ASN A 33 2.64 24.00 -11.70
C ASN A 33 2.43 25.49 -11.43
N ALA A 34 2.45 25.87 -10.16
CA ALA A 34 2.39 27.27 -9.74
C ALA A 34 3.74 28.02 -9.87
N GLY A 35 4.79 27.31 -10.32
CA GLY A 35 6.14 27.83 -10.44
C GLY A 35 6.39 28.57 -11.75
N ALA A 36 7.63 29.01 -11.94
CA ALA A 36 8.07 29.69 -13.16
C ALA A 36 8.74 28.77 -14.20
N ALA A 37 9.20 27.58 -13.79
CA ALA A 37 9.87 26.63 -14.68
C ALA A 37 8.91 25.54 -15.16
N THR A 38 9.01 25.14 -16.42
CA THR A 38 8.26 23.98 -16.94
C THR A 38 8.76 22.69 -16.30
N TRP A 39 7.86 21.89 -15.74
CA TRP A 39 8.19 20.54 -15.26
C TRP A 39 8.39 19.61 -16.45
N ARG A 40 9.51 18.91 -16.47
CA ARG A 40 9.84 17.94 -17.51
C ARG A 40 10.03 16.58 -16.85
N SER A 41 9.43 15.55 -17.43
CA SER A 41 9.55 14.17 -17.00
C SER A 41 9.95 13.35 -18.22
N THR A 42 11.01 12.57 -18.08
CA THR A 42 11.55 11.68 -19.11
C THR A 42 11.82 10.31 -18.49
N ASP A 43 12.00 9.30 -19.35
CA ASP A 43 12.30 7.94 -18.88
C ASP A 43 13.64 7.85 -18.12
N ASP A 44 14.59 8.75 -18.43
CA ASP A 44 15.93 8.77 -17.83
C ASP A 44 16.11 9.85 -16.74
N GLY A 45 15.05 10.58 -16.36
CA GLY A 45 15.14 11.59 -15.31
C GLY A 45 14.06 12.68 -15.38
N GLY A 46 14.29 13.78 -14.65
CA GLY A 46 13.33 14.87 -14.53
C GLY A 46 12.40 14.71 -13.32
N LEU A 47 11.35 15.53 -13.28
CA LEU A 47 10.36 15.53 -12.22
C LEU A 47 9.43 14.33 -12.34
N ARG A 48 9.27 13.60 -11.25
CA ARG A 48 8.34 12.48 -11.10
C ARG A 48 7.49 12.68 -9.85
N LEU A 49 6.28 12.14 -9.87
CA LEU A 49 5.46 12.07 -8.68
C LEU A 49 5.78 10.79 -7.91
N ALA A 50 5.87 10.87 -6.60
CA ALA A 50 6.03 9.71 -5.74
C ALA A 50 5.45 10.00 -4.36
N TYR A 51 5.72 9.12 -3.40
CA TYR A 51 5.16 9.25 -2.08
C TYR A 51 6.06 8.66 -0.99
N HIS A 52 5.75 9.05 0.24
CA HIS A 52 6.27 8.50 1.47
C HIS A 52 5.10 7.99 2.31
N TRP A 53 5.32 6.89 3.02
CA TRP A 53 4.47 6.49 4.14
C TRP A 53 5.20 6.81 5.42
N LEU A 54 4.57 7.59 6.29
CA LEU A 54 5.11 7.97 7.58
C LEU A 54 4.26 7.34 8.70
N ASP A 55 4.89 7.05 9.83
CA ASP A 55 4.19 6.71 11.06
C ASP A 55 3.48 7.96 11.65
N PRO A 56 2.64 7.81 12.69
CA PRO A 56 1.96 8.95 13.32
C PRO A 56 2.90 9.99 13.97
N ARG A 57 4.19 9.68 14.12
CA ARG A 57 5.22 10.59 14.64
C ARG A 57 6.01 11.28 13.51
N GLY A 58 5.69 10.99 12.24
CA GLY A 58 6.36 11.53 11.07
C GLY A 58 7.62 10.77 10.65
N ASN A 59 7.92 9.61 11.25
CA ASN A 59 9.07 8.80 10.83
C ASN A 59 8.73 8.03 9.55
N PRO A 60 9.64 7.98 8.56
CA PRO A 60 9.38 7.25 7.34
C PRO A 60 9.37 5.74 7.57
N ILE A 61 8.25 5.11 7.20
CA ILE A 61 8.11 3.67 7.02
C ILE A 61 8.46 3.28 5.59
N VAL A 62 8.03 4.10 4.63
CA VAL A 62 8.47 4.05 3.23
C VAL A 62 8.94 5.45 2.87
N TRP A 63 10.23 5.60 2.61
CA TRP A 63 10.78 6.88 2.13
C TRP A 63 10.82 6.96 0.60
N ASP A 64 10.94 5.85 -0.12
CA ASP A 64 11.05 5.87 -1.58
C ASP A 64 9.90 5.07 -2.19
N GLY A 65 8.73 5.72 -2.31
CA GLY A 65 7.56 5.16 -2.97
C GLY A 65 7.71 5.10 -4.50
N GLU A 66 6.87 4.29 -5.14
CA GLU A 66 6.93 4.04 -6.59
C GLU A 66 6.87 5.35 -7.40
N ARG A 67 7.80 5.49 -8.35
CA ARG A 67 7.90 6.66 -9.23
C ARG A 67 6.82 6.62 -10.29
N THR A 68 6.14 7.75 -10.49
CA THR A 68 5.20 7.97 -11.57
C THR A 68 5.69 9.08 -12.49
N VAL A 69 5.93 8.73 -13.74
CA VAL A 69 6.33 9.67 -14.80
C VAL A 69 5.16 10.58 -15.15
N LEU A 70 5.41 11.88 -15.32
CA LEU A 70 4.38 12.79 -15.81
C LEU A 70 4.19 12.57 -17.31
N ALA A 71 2.94 12.36 -17.75
CA ALA A 71 2.63 12.00 -19.14
C ALA A 71 3.05 13.05 -20.18
N ARG A 72 3.30 14.29 -19.76
CA ARG A 72 3.74 15.40 -20.61
C ARG A 72 4.45 16.46 -19.77
N PRO A 73 5.24 17.34 -20.40
CA PRO A 73 5.71 18.55 -19.73
C PRO A 73 4.53 19.39 -19.21
N VAL A 74 4.70 19.98 -18.02
CA VAL A 74 3.69 20.83 -17.37
C VAL A 74 4.23 22.24 -17.26
N ARG A 75 3.69 23.15 -18.08
CA ARG A 75 4.14 24.55 -18.09
C ARG A 75 3.63 25.31 -16.85
N PRO A 76 4.19 26.49 -16.53
CA PRO A 76 3.61 27.38 -15.54
C PRO A 76 2.10 27.58 -15.74
N ASP A 77 1.36 27.55 -14.63
CA ASP A 77 -0.10 27.66 -14.54
C ASP A 77 -0.89 26.52 -15.22
N GLU A 78 -0.22 25.49 -15.76
CA GLU A 78 -0.88 24.26 -16.22
C GLU A 78 -1.07 23.25 -15.06
N ALA A 79 -2.17 22.52 -15.11
CA ALA A 79 -2.42 21.37 -14.25
C ALA A 79 -2.30 20.04 -15.01
N VAL A 80 -1.95 18.99 -14.29
CA VAL A 80 -1.89 17.61 -14.77
C VAL A 80 -2.62 16.69 -13.80
N GLU A 81 -3.31 15.69 -14.37
CA GLU A 81 -3.87 14.57 -13.62
C GLU A 81 -2.90 13.38 -13.67
N VAL A 82 -2.69 12.74 -12.54
CA VAL A 82 -1.73 11.65 -12.38
C VAL A 82 -2.41 10.50 -11.64
N GLU A 83 -2.30 9.30 -12.21
CA GLU A 83 -2.68 8.06 -11.53
C GLU A 83 -1.44 7.50 -10.82
N LEU A 84 -1.40 7.66 -9.50
CA LEU A 84 -0.29 7.25 -8.64
C LEU A 84 -0.55 5.84 -8.11
N ARG A 85 0.33 4.91 -8.44
CA ARG A 85 0.28 3.54 -7.91
C ARG A 85 0.84 3.53 -6.49
N LEU A 86 -0.02 3.21 -5.51
CA LEU A 86 0.29 3.18 -4.09
C LEU A 86 0.37 1.75 -3.59
N THR A 87 1.48 1.37 -2.98
CA THR A 87 1.55 0.17 -2.14
C THR A 87 1.37 0.58 -0.69
N ALA A 88 0.28 0.13 -0.06
CA ALA A 88 0.03 0.42 1.36
C ALA A 88 1.04 -0.31 2.27
N PRO A 89 1.45 0.31 3.39
CA PRO A 89 2.40 -0.29 4.33
C PRO A 89 1.81 -1.51 5.03
N ARG A 90 2.69 -2.21 5.76
CA ARG A 90 2.37 -3.29 6.69
C ARG A 90 2.97 -2.93 8.04
N PRO A 91 2.33 -3.26 9.18
CA PRO A 91 1.00 -3.86 9.34
C PRO A 91 -0.16 -2.85 9.03
N PRO A 92 -1.44 -3.23 9.17
CA PRO A 92 -2.54 -2.27 9.20
C PRO A 92 -2.45 -1.30 10.39
N GLY A 93 -3.07 -0.13 10.26
CA GLY A 93 -3.10 0.92 11.28
C GLY A 93 -3.10 2.32 10.69
N ARG A 94 -2.77 3.31 11.53
CA ARG A 94 -2.71 4.72 11.14
C ARG A 94 -1.37 5.09 10.56
N TYR A 95 -1.39 5.70 9.38
CA TYR A 95 -0.24 6.21 8.69
C TYR A 95 -0.52 7.61 8.14
N ARG A 96 0.54 8.33 7.78
CA ARG A 96 0.43 9.51 6.95
C ARG A 96 1.01 9.23 5.57
N LEU A 97 0.22 9.47 4.54
CA LEU A 97 0.68 9.48 3.15
C LEU A 97 1.18 10.89 2.83
N ALA A 98 2.44 11.04 2.45
CA ALA A 98 3.00 12.29 1.95
C ALA A 98 3.35 12.12 0.47
N VAL A 99 2.59 12.75 -0.43
CA VAL A 99 2.87 12.74 -1.87
C VAL A 99 3.74 13.94 -2.20
N ASP A 100 4.85 13.70 -2.91
CA ASP A 100 5.79 14.74 -3.29
C ASP A 100 6.23 14.58 -4.76
N LEU A 101 6.78 15.65 -5.32
CA LEU A 101 7.57 15.61 -6.54
C LEU A 101 9.03 15.35 -6.18
N VAL A 102 9.68 14.51 -6.98
CA VAL A 102 11.12 14.27 -6.92
C VAL A 102 11.74 14.68 -8.24
N GLU A 103 12.82 15.44 -8.20
CA GLU A 103 13.73 15.55 -9.34
C GLU A 103 14.68 14.37 -9.27
N GLU A 104 14.53 13.42 -10.18
CA GLU A 104 15.24 12.14 -10.12
C GLU A 104 16.75 12.32 -9.95
N HIS A 105 17.32 11.52 -9.04
CA HIS A 105 18.73 11.54 -8.66
C HIS A 105 19.22 12.84 -8.02
N ARG A 106 18.33 13.75 -7.62
CA ARG A 106 18.71 15.05 -7.06
C ARG A 106 18.09 15.30 -5.70
N PHE A 107 16.80 15.60 -5.66
CA PHE A 107 16.13 15.98 -4.42
C PHE A 107 14.63 15.83 -4.54
N TRP A 108 14.00 15.65 -3.39
CA TRP A 108 12.57 15.82 -3.21
C TRP A 108 12.24 17.31 -3.10
N LEU A 109 11.09 17.73 -3.61
CA LEU A 109 10.74 19.14 -3.58
C LEU A 109 10.50 19.62 -2.13
N ALA A 110 10.08 18.73 -1.23
CA ALA A 110 10.05 18.99 0.21
C ALA A 110 11.42 19.40 0.80
N GLU A 111 12.52 18.84 0.32
CA GLU A 111 13.87 19.15 0.81
C GLU A 111 14.32 20.59 0.46
N ILE A 112 13.69 21.19 -0.54
CA ILE A 112 13.91 22.60 -0.93
C ILE A 112 12.77 23.52 -0.49
N GLY A 113 11.88 23.04 0.38
CA GLY A 113 10.85 23.85 1.05
C GLY A 113 9.48 23.87 0.36
N CYS A 114 9.23 23.04 -0.65
CA CYS A 114 7.89 22.89 -1.23
C CYS A 114 7.07 21.90 -0.41
N ALA A 115 5.90 22.31 0.10
CA ALA A 115 5.09 21.39 0.91
C ALA A 115 4.56 20.20 0.09
N PRO A 116 4.78 18.94 0.55
CA PRO A 116 4.11 17.79 -0.03
C PRO A 116 2.61 17.82 0.28
N LEU A 117 1.84 16.99 -0.42
CA LEU A 117 0.45 16.72 -0.04
C LEU A 117 0.46 15.67 1.08
N GLU A 118 -0.03 16.03 2.26
CA GLU A 118 -0.14 15.12 3.40
C GLU A 118 -1.59 14.71 3.68
N LEU A 119 -1.80 13.41 3.90
CA LEU A 119 -3.10 12.83 4.23
C LEU A 119 -2.93 11.81 5.36
N ASP A 120 -3.75 11.91 6.41
CA ASP A 120 -3.88 10.83 7.38
C ASP A 120 -4.72 9.70 6.76
N VAL A 121 -4.19 8.49 6.79
CA VAL A 121 -4.80 7.32 6.17
C VAL A 121 -4.85 6.18 7.18
N GLU A 122 -6.06 5.63 7.36
CA GLU A 122 -6.24 4.37 8.06
C GLU A 122 -6.06 3.22 7.05
N VAL A 123 -5.03 2.41 7.26
CA VAL A 123 -4.75 1.21 6.48
C VAL A 123 -5.46 0.04 7.16
N ALA A 124 -6.50 -0.48 6.53
CA ALA A 124 -7.25 -1.61 7.04
C ALA A 124 -6.47 -2.93 6.89
N PRO A 125 -6.85 -4.00 7.62
CA PRO A 125 -6.33 -5.33 7.37
C PRO A 125 -6.42 -5.73 5.89
N ARG A 126 -5.46 -6.55 5.43
CA ARG A 126 -5.44 -7.03 4.04
C ARG A 126 -6.72 -7.78 3.69
N ILE A 127 -7.13 -8.69 4.56
CA ILE A 127 -8.33 -9.52 4.42
C ILE A 127 -9.55 -8.79 4.96
N ALA A 128 -10.71 -8.97 4.34
CA ALA A 128 -11.96 -8.34 4.80
C ALA A 128 -12.61 -9.14 5.93
N ALA A 129 -12.37 -10.45 5.98
CA ALA A 129 -12.81 -11.33 7.04
C ALA A 129 -11.71 -12.32 7.47
N ARG A 130 -11.86 -12.87 8.67
CA ARG A 130 -10.99 -13.93 9.20
C ARG A 130 -11.59 -15.29 8.83
N ARG A 131 -11.36 -15.76 7.61
CA ARG A 131 -11.91 -17.04 7.11
C ARG A 131 -10.82 -17.90 6.49
N LEU A 132 -10.44 -18.96 7.19
CA LEU A 132 -9.44 -19.92 6.75
C LEU A 132 -10.10 -21.22 6.30
N GLY A 133 -9.89 -21.58 5.03
CA GLY A 133 -10.16 -22.92 4.54
C GLY A 133 -8.93 -23.83 4.66
N VAL A 134 -9.15 -25.13 4.70
CA VAL A 134 -8.05 -26.12 4.70
C VAL A 134 -8.26 -27.14 3.59
N ARG A 135 -7.22 -27.40 2.81
CA ARG A 135 -7.18 -28.48 1.82
C ARG A 135 -6.19 -29.55 2.27
N ILE A 136 -6.71 -30.74 2.56
CA ILE A 136 -5.92 -31.90 2.97
C ILE A 136 -5.57 -32.73 1.73
N HIS A 137 -4.29 -33.04 1.57
CA HIS A 137 -3.75 -33.92 0.55
C HIS A 137 -3.42 -35.29 1.16
N GLY A 138 -3.70 -36.39 0.43
CA GLY A 138 -3.40 -37.75 0.91
C GLY A 138 -4.56 -38.48 1.61
N GLY A 139 -5.75 -37.88 1.65
CA GLY A 139 -6.98 -38.50 2.17
C GLY A 139 -7.40 -37.98 3.55
N ASP A 140 -8.52 -38.50 4.05
CA ASP A 140 -9.00 -38.19 5.40
C ASP A 140 -8.15 -38.92 6.45
N ASP A 141 -7.62 -38.16 7.40
CA ASP A 141 -6.81 -38.66 8.50
C ASP A 141 -7.42 -38.22 9.84
N PRO A 142 -7.73 -39.16 10.76
CA PRO A 142 -8.38 -38.84 12.02
C PRO A 142 -7.60 -37.88 12.92
N ARG A 143 -6.26 -37.90 12.89
CA ARG A 143 -5.43 -37.02 13.72
C ARG A 143 -5.50 -35.60 13.21
N THR A 144 -5.35 -35.44 11.89
CA THR A 144 -5.50 -34.16 11.19
C THR A 144 -6.88 -33.57 11.47
N ARG A 145 -7.94 -34.36 11.32
CA ARG A 145 -9.32 -33.92 11.60
C ARG A 145 -9.51 -33.48 13.04
N ALA A 146 -8.94 -34.21 14.01
CA ALA A 146 -9.02 -33.85 15.43
C ALA A 146 -8.28 -32.54 15.71
N ALA A 147 -7.06 -32.37 15.17
CA ALA A 147 -6.28 -31.14 15.34
C ALA A 147 -6.95 -29.92 14.70
N LEU A 148 -7.62 -30.09 13.56
CA LEU A 148 -8.38 -29.04 12.89
C LEU A 148 -9.65 -28.64 13.66
N ALA A 149 -10.29 -29.58 14.36
CA ALA A 149 -11.50 -29.33 15.15
C ALA A 149 -11.22 -28.51 16.42
N THR A 150 -9.97 -28.48 16.89
CA THR A 150 -9.56 -27.77 18.11
C THR A 150 -8.86 -26.44 17.84
N GLN A 151 -8.96 -25.93 16.61
CA GLN A 151 -8.33 -24.66 16.23
C GLN A 151 -9.02 -23.48 16.93
N GLU A 152 -8.20 -22.54 17.42
CA GLU A 152 -8.68 -21.34 18.12
C GLU A 152 -9.52 -20.44 17.22
N GLU A 153 -9.10 -20.27 15.97
CA GLU A 153 -9.96 -19.69 14.94
C GLU A 153 -10.68 -20.83 14.19
N PRO A 154 -12.02 -20.88 14.26
CA PRO A 154 -12.78 -21.90 13.55
C PRO A 154 -12.50 -21.87 12.04
N LEU A 155 -12.26 -23.05 11.48
CA LEU A 155 -12.06 -23.21 10.05
C LEU A 155 -13.39 -23.04 9.32
N ALA A 156 -13.33 -22.43 8.13
CA ALA A 156 -14.48 -22.29 7.27
C ALA A 156 -14.96 -23.64 6.75
N GLU A 157 -16.27 -23.77 6.58
CA GLU A 157 -16.87 -24.96 5.98
C GLU A 157 -16.35 -25.20 4.56
N VAL A 158 -16.32 -26.47 4.16
CA VAL A 158 -15.89 -26.85 2.81
C VAL A 158 -16.82 -26.21 1.78
N GLY A 159 -16.24 -25.45 0.85
CA GLY A 159 -16.99 -24.74 -0.19
C GLY A 159 -17.43 -23.33 0.18
N ALA A 160 -17.18 -22.87 1.41
CA ALA A 160 -17.38 -21.47 1.77
C ALA A 160 -16.36 -20.55 1.08
N GLU A 161 -16.72 -19.28 0.92
CA GLU A 161 -15.78 -18.23 0.51
C GLU A 161 -14.79 -17.94 1.63
N VAL A 162 -13.50 -18.06 1.32
CA VAL A 162 -12.39 -17.94 2.28
C VAL A 162 -11.36 -16.93 1.80
N GLU A 163 -10.66 -16.34 2.75
CA GLU A 163 -9.65 -15.30 2.52
C GLU A 163 -8.24 -15.91 2.45
N ALA A 164 -8.08 -17.12 2.99
CA ALA A 164 -6.89 -17.93 2.89
C ALA A 164 -7.25 -19.42 2.80
N ILE A 165 -6.42 -20.18 2.10
CA ILE A 165 -6.48 -21.65 2.07
C ILE A 165 -5.13 -22.19 2.52
N ALA A 166 -5.12 -22.93 3.62
CA ALA A 166 -3.96 -23.69 4.03
C ALA A 166 -3.95 -25.08 3.39
N HIS A 167 -2.78 -25.54 2.96
CA HIS A 167 -2.59 -26.88 2.43
C HIS A 167 -1.89 -27.76 3.46
N LEU A 168 -2.52 -28.87 3.83
CA LEU A 168 -1.96 -29.85 4.76
C LEU A 168 -1.85 -31.21 4.08
N VAL A 169 -0.98 -32.06 4.61
CA VAL A 169 -0.94 -33.48 4.27
C VAL A 169 -1.64 -34.30 5.34
N ALA A 170 -2.19 -35.45 4.96
CA ALA A 170 -2.75 -36.42 5.88
C ALA A 170 -1.71 -36.81 6.94
N GLY A 171 -2.09 -36.73 8.21
CA GLY A 171 -1.23 -36.93 9.38
C GLY A 171 -0.62 -35.63 9.94
N ALA A 172 -0.91 -34.46 9.37
CA ALA A 172 -0.48 -33.18 9.92
C ALA A 172 -1.31 -32.81 11.16
N GLU A 173 -0.64 -32.42 12.24
CA GLU A 173 -1.26 -32.07 13.52
C GLU A 173 -0.89 -30.62 13.89
N PRO A 174 -1.52 -29.61 13.24
CA PRO A 174 -1.23 -28.22 13.56
C PRO A 174 -1.63 -27.89 15.00
N GLU A 175 -0.78 -27.11 15.67
CA GLU A 175 -1.06 -26.59 17.02
C GLU A 175 -2.38 -25.80 17.08
N PRO A 176 -3.07 -25.73 18.24
CA PRO A 176 -4.37 -25.07 18.35
C PRO A 176 -4.42 -23.61 17.86
N GLY A 177 -3.36 -22.83 18.13
CA GLY A 177 -3.24 -21.43 17.70
C GLY A 177 -2.66 -21.24 16.29
N TRP A 178 -2.57 -22.30 15.48
CA TRP A 178 -2.02 -22.21 14.11
C TRP A 178 -2.92 -21.39 13.18
N SER A 179 -4.22 -21.68 13.18
CA SER A 179 -5.23 -20.98 12.37
C SER A 179 -5.25 -19.47 12.60
N ALA A 180 -5.25 -19.04 13.87
CA ALA A 180 -5.23 -17.63 14.26
C ALA A 180 -3.96 -16.93 13.76
N ARG A 181 -2.79 -17.52 14.00
CA ARG A 181 -1.49 -16.97 13.55
C ARG A 181 -1.40 -16.82 12.04
N LEU A 182 -1.94 -17.77 11.29
CA LEU A 182 -1.96 -17.72 9.83
C LEU A 182 -2.82 -16.54 9.33
N LEU A 183 -3.99 -16.36 9.93
CA LEU A 183 -4.89 -15.25 9.60
C LEU A 183 -4.36 -13.90 10.07
N ASP A 184 -3.63 -13.84 11.19
CA ASP A 184 -2.93 -12.63 11.64
C ASP A 184 -1.88 -12.20 10.61
N GLY A 185 -1.03 -13.13 10.16
CA GLY A 185 -0.06 -12.84 9.11
C GLY A 185 -0.73 -12.35 7.81
N HIS A 186 -1.84 -12.96 7.42
CA HIS A 186 -2.63 -12.48 6.27
C HIS A 186 -3.19 -11.08 6.50
N ALA A 187 -3.84 -10.83 7.64
CA ALA A 187 -4.39 -9.53 8.01
C ALA A 187 -3.32 -8.43 8.03
N GLU A 188 -2.11 -8.76 8.48
CA GLU A 188 -0.95 -7.87 8.48
C GLU A 188 -0.41 -7.53 7.10
N GLY A 189 -0.85 -8.23 6.06
CA GLY A 189 -0.44 -7.97 4.68
C GLY A 189 0.46 -9.04 4.08
N TYR A 190 0.90 -10.04 4.85
CA TYR A 190 1.79 -11.08 4.37
C TYR A 190 1.02 -12.18 3.64
N VAL A 191 1.55 -12.63 2.50
CA VAL A 191 1.08 -13.87 1.87
C VAL A 191 1.68 -14.99 2.70
N ALA A 192 0.90 -15.65 3.56
CA ALA A 192 1.43 -16.81 4.27
C ALA A 192 1.61 -17.94 3.25
N VAL A 193 2.86 -18.39 3.06
CA VAL A 193 3.17 -19.59 2.32
C VAL A 193 3.19 -20.72 3.33
N GLY A 194 2.22 -21.64 3.23
CA GLY A 194 2.09 -22.82 4.07
C GLY A 194 1.70 -24.01 3.23
#